data_AF-A0A075GCN5-F1
#
_entry.id   AF-A0A075GCN5-F1
#
_cell.length_a   1.000
_cell.length_b   1.000
_cell.length_c   1.000
_cell.angle_alpha   90.00
_cell.angle_beta   90.00
_cell.angle_gamma   90.00
#
_symmetry.space_group_name_H-M   'P 1'
#
loop_
_entity.id
_entity.type
_entity.pdbx_description
1 polymer ?
#
loop_
_entity_poly.entity_id
_entity_poly.type
_entity_poly.pdbx_seq_one_letter_code
_entity_poly.pdbx_strand_id
1 'polypeptide(L)' 'MELQCLPCVLVDYLEDDGISVSVWPNSGRESIQKEEVIEAALSGNLFEPKTSRHMLSDHLPPISVPLARLQQPAL' A
#
# COMPACT_ATOMS: atom_id res chain seq x y z
N MET A 1 7.71 -6.82 -21.47
CA MET A 1 8.64 -6.03 -20.65
C MET A 1 8.37 -6.40 -19.22
N GLU A 2 9.24 -7.18 -18.57
CA GLU A 2 9.03 -7.65 -17.20
C GLU A 2 9.82 -6.75 -16.23
N LEU A 3 9.15 -6.26 -15.19
CA LEU A 3 9.79 -5.50 -14.12
C LEU A 3 10.29 -6.46 -13.05
N GLN A 4 11.49 -6.23 -12.53
CA GLN A 4 12.14 -7.09 -11.53
C GLN A 4 12.10 -6.49 -10.12
N CYS A 5 11.80 -5.20 -9.98
CA CYS A 5 11.61 -4.55 -8.69
C CYS A 5 10.61 -3.40 -8.76
N LEU A 6 10.13 -2.96 -7.60
CA LEU A 6 9.28 -1.79 -7.44
C LEU A 6 9.97 -0.78 -6.52
N PRO A 7 9.96 0.52 -6.85
CA PRO A 7 10.41 1.54 -5.92
C PRO A 7 9.37 1.66 -4.81
N CYS A 8 9.81 1.62 -3.55
CA CYS A 8 8.93 1.69 -2.39
C CYS A 8 9.51 2.62 -1.34
N VAL A 9 8.62 3.15 -0.49
CA VAL A 9 8.98 3.79 0.77
C VAL A 9 8.66 2.76 1.86
N LEU A 10 9.70 2.33 2.59
CA LEU A 10 9.52 1.42 3.71
C LEU A 10 8.97 2.21 4.91
N VAL A 11 7.88 1.74 5.46
CA VAL A 11 7.20 2.32 6.63
C VAL A 11 6.86 1.21 7.61
N ASP A 12 6.75 1.56 8.89
CA ASP A 12 6.17 0.67 9.89
C ASP A 12 4.65 0.78 9.84
N TYR A 13 4.02 0.03 8.93
CA TYR A 13 2.60 0.22 8.64
C TYR A 13 1.71 0.09 9.88
N LEU A 14 2.01 -0.82 10.82
CA LEU A 14 1.18 -1.08 12.00
C LEU A 14 1.39 0.00 13.06
N GLU A 15 2.65 0.25 13.44
CA GLU A 15 3.00 1.09 14.59
C GLU A 15 3.12 2.59 14.24
N ASP A 16 3.15 2.95 12.95
CA ASP A 16 3.18 4.35 12.52
C ASP A 16 1.80 5.00 12.63
N ASP A 17 1.64 5.86 13.64
CA ASP A 17 0.45 6.70 13.90
C ASP A 17 0.20 7.72 12.76
N GLY A 18 1.21 8.03 11.96
CA GLY A 18 1.09 8.86 10.76
C GLY A 18 0.36 8.17 9.61
N ILE A 19 0.12 6.86 9.72
CA ILE A 19 -0.61 6.07 8.74
C ILE A 19 -1.94 5.66 9.34
N SER A 20 -3.03 6.05 8.70
CA SER A 20 -4.37 5.61 9.07
C SER A 20 -5.08 4.96 7.88
N VAL A 21 -5.94 4.00 8.18
CA VAL A 21 -6.82 3.37 7.20
C VAL A 21 -8.27 3.68 7.57
N SER A 22 -9.06 3.99 6.56
CA SER A 22 -10.50 4.19 6.68
C SER A 22 -11.19 3.43 5.55
N VAL A 23 -12.47 3.18 5.71
CA VAL A 23 -13.26 2.60 4.62
C VAL A 23 -13.38 3.60 3.48
N TRP A 24 -13.27 3.11 2.25
CA TRP A 24 -13.60 3.92 1.10
C TRP A 24 -15.12 4.20 1.06
N PRO A 25 -15.56 5.41 0.69
CA PRO A 25 -16.99 5.72 0.61
C PRO A 25 -17.75 4.74 -0.28
N ASN A 26 -18.90 4.25 0.18
CA ASN A 26 -19.75 3.28 -0.52
C ASN A 26 -19.10 1.92 -0.82
N SER A 27 -18.08 1.52 -0.05
CA SER A 27 -17.48 0.17 -0.14
C SER A 27 -18.37 -0.96 0.39
N GLY A 28 -19.49 -0.65 1.05
CA GLY A 28 -20.37 -1.63 1.69
C GLY A 28 -19.87 -2.16 3.03
N ARG A 29 -18.80 -1.59 3.58
CA ARG A 29 -18.28 -1.89 4.92
C ARG A 29 -18.39 -0.67 5.84
N GLU A 30 -18.54 -0.92 7.14
CA GLU A 30 -18.60 0.13 8.17
C GLU A 30 -17.22 0.48 8.73
N SER A 31 -16.30 -0.49 8.73
CA SER A 31 -14.94 -0.33 9.25
C SER A 31 -13.94 -1.19 8.48
N ILE A 32 -12.66 -0.84 8.64
CA ILE A 32 -11.53 -1.64 8.20
C ILE A 32 -10.32 -1.31 9.08
N GLN A 33 -9.56 -2.32 9.46
CA GLN A 33 -8.33 -2.19 10.23
C GLN A 33 -7.10 -2.55 9.40
N LYS A 34 -5.93 -2.09 9.85
CA LYS A 34 -4.64 -2.33 9.18
C LYS A 34 -4.34 -3.83 9.10
N GLU A 35 -4.65 -4.57 10.16
CA GLU A 35 -4.47 -6.02 10.27
C GLU A 35 -5.32 -6.77 9.23
N GLU A 36 -6.56 -6.35 9.02
CA GLU A 36 -7.44 -6.93 7.98
C GLU A 36 -6.86 -6.74 6.58
N VAL A 37 -6.23 -5.58 6.31
CA VAL A 37 -5.56 -5.30 5.03
C VAL A 37 -4.35 -6.22 4.85
N ILE A 38 -3.55 -6.41 5.89
CA ILE A 38 -2.39 -7.32 5.87
C ILE A 38 -2.86 -8.76 5.65
N GLU A 39 -3.88 -9.22 6.37
CA GLU A 39 -4.43 -10.57 6.25
C GLU A 39 -4.97 -10.84 4.84
N ALA A 40 -5.71 -9.90 4.26
CA ALA A 40 -6.20 -10.01 2.88
C ALA A 40 -5.04 -10.13 1.87
N ALA A 41 -3.98 -9.33 2.04
CA ALA A 41 -2.81 -9.36 1.18
C ALA A 41 -2.02 -10.67 1.31
N LEU A 42 -1.79 -11.16 2.53
CA LEU A 42 -1.05 -12.39 2.79
C LEU A 42 -1.83 -13.64 2.37
N SER A 43 -3.15 -13.64 2.54
CA SER A 43 -4.02 -14.77 2.17
C SER A 43 -4.34 -14.83 0.68
N GLY A 44 -4.20 -13.71 -0.04
CA GLY A 44 -4.64 -13.58 -1.43
C GLY A 44 -6.16 -13.45 -1.60
N ASN A 45 -6.94 -13.51 -0.51
CA ASN A 45 -8.37 -13.26 -0.51
C ASN A 45 -8.61 -11.75 -0.43
N LEU A 46 -8.43 -11.09 -1.57
CA LEU A 46 -8.48 -9.63 -1.65
C LEU A 46 -9.91 -9.11 -1.48
N PHE A 47 -10.03 -7.94 -0.85
CA PHE A 47 -11.27 -7.18 -0.89
C PHE A 47 -11.56 -6.66 -2.30
N GLU A 48 -12.83 -6.34 -2.55
CA GLU A 48 -13.25 -5.69 -3.78
C GLU A 48 -12.52 -4.35 -4.01
N PRO A 49 -12.37 -3.90 -5.27
CA PRO A 49 -11.73 -2.63 -5.57
C PRO A 49 -12.37 -1.48 -4.79
N LYS A 50 -11.52 -0.57 -4.29
CA LYS A 50 -11.94 0.58 -3.47
C LYS A 50 -12.66 0.17 -2.18
N THR A 51 -12.07 -0.75 -1.42
CA THR A 51 -12.55 -1.07 -0.06
C THR A 51 -11.83 -0.23 1.01
N SER A 52 -10.50 -0.14 0.94
CA SER A 52 -9.67 0.61 1.89
C SER A 52 -9.22 1.95 1.34
N ARG A 53 -9.14 2.97 2.18
CA ARG A 53 -8.53 4.27 1.90
C ARG A 53 -7.44 4.57 2.93
N HIS A 54 -6.20 4.68 2.46
CA HIS A 54 -5.04 5.03 3.29
C HIS A 54 -4.81 6.54 3.30
N MET A 55 -4.52 7.07 4.48
CA MET A 55 -4.10 8.45 4.69
C MET A 55 -2.72 8.44 5.35
N LEU A 56 -1.83 9.26 4.81
CA LEU A 56 -0.45 9.42 5.27
C LEU A 56 -0.30 10.86 5.76
N SER A 57 0.25 11.06 6.97
CA SER A 57 0.45 12.38 7.56
C SER A 57 1.61 13.15 6.92
N ASP A 58 2.57 12.44 6.31
CA ASP A 58 3.81 13.00 5.80
C ASP A 58 3.89 13.13 4.28
N HIS A 59 4.75 14.05 3.84
CA HIS A 59 5.15 14.16 2.45
C HIS A 59 6.09 13.02 2.08
N LEU A 60 5.60 12.07 1.30
CA LEU A 60 6.45 11.05 0.70
C LEU A 60 7.52 11.71 -0.20
N PRO A 61 8.77 11.23 -0.17
CA PRO A 61 9.82 11.75 -1.03
C PRO A 61 9.44 11.57 -2.51
N PRO A 62 9.86 12.49 -3.40
CA PRO A 62 9.59 12.36 -4.83
C PRO A 62 10.26 11.10 -5.37
N ILE A 63 9.52 10.33 -6.17
CA ILE A 63 10.05 9.14 -6.84
C ILE A 63 10.44 9.53 -8.26
N SER A 64 11.74 9.47 -8.57
CA SER A 64 12.29 9.68 -9.91
C SER A 64 13.21 8.52 -10.28
N VAL A 65 12.62 7.31 -10.36
CA VAL A 65 13.34 6.09 -10.71
C VAL A 65 13.03 5.75 -12.18
N PRO A 66 14.04 5.68 -13.07
CA PRO A 66 13.81 5.33 -14.47
C PRO A 66 13.21 3.93 -14.61
N LEU A 67 12.32 3.74 -15.59
CA LEU A 67 11.73 2.43 -15.87
C LEU A 67 12.79 1.36 -16.17
N ALA A 68 13.89 1.75 -16.83
CA ALA A 68 15.04 0.88 -17.07
C ALA A 68 15.69 0.36 -15.78
N ARG A 69 15.68 1.15 -14.68
CA ARG A 69 16.16 0.69 -13.37
C ARG A 69 15.26 -0.42 -12.83
N LEU A 70 13.95 -0.34 -13.05
CA LEU A 70 12.97 -1.33 -12.56
C LEU A 70 13.04 -2.67 -13.30
N GLN A 71 13.79 -2.76 -14.39
CA GLN A 71 14.06 -4.00 -15.12
C GLN A 71 15.25 -4.78 -14.56
N GLN A 72 15.97 -4.21 -13.59
CA GLN A 72 17.08 -4.87 -12.87
C GLN A 72 16.62 -5.26 -11.46
N PRO A 73 17.23 -6.29 -10.81
CA PRO A 73 16.87 -6.68 -9.46
C PRO A 73 16.97 -5.53 -8.44
N ALA A 74 16.28 -5.65 -7.31
CA ALA A 74 16.56 -4.80 -6.15
C ALA A 74 18.03 -4.99 -5.73
N LEU A 75 18.68 -3.89 -5.34
CA LEU A 75 20.06 -3.92 -4.82
C LEU A 75 20.08 -4.43 -3.39
#